data_AF-A0AAW7VKI7-F1
#
_entry.id   AF-A0AAW7VKI7-F1
#
_cell.length_a   1.000
_cell.length_b   1.000
_cell.length_c   1.000
_cell.angle_alpha   90.00
_cell.angle_beta   90.00
_cell.angle_gamma   90.00
#
_symmetry.space_group_name_H-M   'P 1'
#
loop_
_entity.id
_entity.type
_entity.pdbx_description
1 polymer ?
#
loop_
_entity_poly.entity_id
_entity_poly.type
_entity_poly.pdbx_seq_one_letter_code
_entity_poly.pdbx_strand_id
1 'polypeptide(L)'
;MAKPAKRIKNAAAAYVPQSRDAVVCDIRRIGDLQREAARLETEMNDAIAEITEKYASQIAPLKTSIETLSKGIQGWCEANRDELTNGGKVKTANLVTGDVSWR
;
A
#
# COMPACT_ATOMS: atom_id res chain seq x y z
N MET A 1 -54.99 -1.13 33.22
CA MET A 1 -54.51 -2.34 32.50
C MET A 1 -53.19 -2.01 31.84
N ALA A 2 -52.09 -2.64 32.25
CA ALA A 2 -50.75 -2.30 31.76
C ALA A 2 -50.50 -2.92 30.38
N LYS A 3 -49.94 -2.12 29.46
CA LYS A 3 -49.66 -2.50 28.06
C LYS A 3 -48.48 -3.50 28.04
N PRO A 4 -48.59 -4.64 27.33
CA PRO A 4 -47.52 -5.65 27.35
C PRO A 4 -46.30 -5.16 26.56
N ALA A 5 -45.11 -5.43 27.11
CA ALA A 5 -43.83 -5.06 26.50
C ALA A 5 -43.62 -5.79 25.16
N LYS A 6 -43.23 -5.03 24.13
CA LYS A 6 -43.01 -5.53 22.77
C LYS A 6 -41.70 -6.32 22.73
N ARG A 7 -41.77 -7.65 22.61
CA ARG A 7 -40.59 -8.52 22.45
C ARG A 7 -39.79 -8.12 21.21
N ILE A 8 -38.52 -7.83 21.40
CA ILE A 8 -37.55 -7.64 20.31
C ILE A 8 -37.30 -9.04 19.72
N LYS A 9 -37.59 -9.22 18.42
CA LYS A 9 -37.27 -10.44 17.69
C LYS A 9 -35.90 -10.25 17.05
N ASN A 10 -34.86 -10.91 17.57
CA ASN A 10 -33.57 -11.00 16.89
C ASN A 10 -33.74 -11.78 15.59
N ALA A 11 -33.06 -11.35 14.53
CA ALA A 11 -32.97 -12.10 13.28
C ALA A 11 -32.35 -13.48 13.56
N ALA A 12 -32.92 -14.52 12.98
CA ALA A 12 -32.38 -15.87 13.10
C ALA A 12 -30.97 -15.92 12.46
N ALA A 13 -30.02 -16.54 13.16
CA ALA A 13 -28.70 -16.77 12.60
C ALA A 13 -28.81 -17.67 11.35
N ALA A 14 -28.03 -17.35 10.32
CA ALA A 14 -28.08 -18.04 9.01
C ALA A 14 -27.75 -19.55 9.12
N TYR A 15 -26.94 -19.93 10.10
CA TYR A 15 -26.65 -21.32 10.41
C TYR A 15 -26.52 -21.51 11.93
N VAL A 16 -27.23 -22.50 12.47
CA VAL A 16 -27.14 -22.92 13.87
C VAL A 16 -27.10 -24.45 13.88
N PRO A 17 -25.97 -25.07 14.28
CA PRO A 17 -25.90 -26.52 14.40
C PRO A 17 -26.89 -27.02 15.47
N GLN A 18 -27.62 -28.08 15.13
CA GLN A 18 -28.73 -28.59 15.96
C GLN A 18 -28.29 -29.68 16.96
N SER A 19 -27.03 -30.11 16.93
CA SER A 19 -26.50 -31.15 17.81
C SER A 19 -25.06 -30.86 18.23
N ARG A 20 -24.65 -31.47 19.35
CA ARG A 20 -23.27 -31.41 19.83
C ARG A 20 -22.30 -31.97 18.78
N ASP A 21 -22.66 -33.07 18.13
CA ASP A 21 -21.80 -33.68 17.09
C ASP A 21 -21.65 -32.79 15.87
N ALA A 22 -22.71 -32.07 15.45
CA ALA A 22 -22.64 -31.09 14.39
C ALA A 22 -21.68 -29.95 14.74
N VAL A 23 -21.75 -29.42 15.97
CA VAL A 23 -20.80 -28.40 16.45
C VAL A 23 -19.35 -28.91 16.39
N VAL A 24 -19.09 -30.16 16.79
CA VAL A 24 -17.74 -30.73 16.74
C VAL A 24 -17.24 -30.89 15.30
N CYS A 25 -18.11 -31.30 14.37
CA CYS A 25 -17.78 -31.34 12.94
C CYS A 25 -17.47 -29.95 12.38
N ASP A 26 -18.26 -28.94 12.75
CA ASP A 26 -18.06 -27.56 12.31
C ASP A 26 -16.75 -26.99 12.84
N ILE A 27 -16.39 -27.25 14.10
CA ILE A 27 -15.10 -26.84 14.68
C ILE A 27 -13.93 -27.45 13.90
N ARG A 28 -14.02 -28.73 13.53
CA ARG A 28 -12.99 -29.37 12.70
C ARG A 28 -12.90 -28.70 11.33
N ARG A 29 -14.05 -28.47 10.69
CA ARG A 29 -14.10 -27.83 9.37
C ARG A 29 -13.54 -26.42 9.38
N ILE A 30 -13.81 -25.65 10.43
CA ILE A 30 -13.22 -24.31 10.64
C ILE A 30 -11.70 -24.42 10.72
N GLY A 31 -11.17 -25.35 11.51
CA GLY A 31 -9.73 -25.55 11.62
C GLY A 31 -9.07 -25.92 10.29
N ASP A 32 -9.72 -26.78 9.50
CA ASP A 32 -9.21 -27.16 8.17
C ASP A 32 -9.20 -25.97 7.21
N LEU A 33 -10.31 -25.21 7.16
CA LEU A 33 -10.43 -24.01 6.34
C LEU A 33 -9.42 -22.93 6.75
N GLN A 34 -9.16 -22.77 8.05
CA GLN A 34 -8.15 -21.82 8.55
C GLN A 34 -6.74 -22.21 8.11
N ARG A 35 -6.40 -23.50 8.15
CA ARG A 35 -5.09 -23.97 7.66
C ARG A 35 -4.95 -23.80 6.16
N GLU A 36 -6.01 -24.05 5.41
CA GLU A 36 -6.03 -23.85 3.95
C GLU A 36 -5.87 -22.37 3.59
N ALA A 37 -6.59 -21.48 4.28
CA ALA A 37 -6.45 -20.03 4.11
C ALA A 37 -5.02 -19.56 4.42
N ALA A 38 -4.46 -20.00 5.55
CA ALA A 38 -3.08 -19.65 5.92
C ALA A 38 -2.04 -20.16 4.91
N ARG A 39 -2.25 -21.33 4.31
CA ARG A 39 -1.39 -21.85 3.25
C ARG A 39 -1.43 -20.94 2.02
N LEU A 40 -2.63 -20.61 1.54
CA LEU A 40 -2.80 -19.73 0.39
C LEU A 40 -2.23 -18.32 0.63
N GLU A 41 -2.43 -17.77 1.83
CA GLU A 41 -1.82 -16.50 2.22
C GLU A 41 -0.29 -16.57 2.22
N THR A 42 0.29 -17.67 2.68
CA THR A 42 1.75 -17.87 2.66
C THR A 42 2.26 -17.94 1.23
N GLU A 43 1.64 -18.75 0.37
CA GLU A 43 2.01 -18.86 -1.04
C GLU A 43 1.89 -17.50 -1.78
N MET A 44 0.85 -16.73 -1.47
CA MET A 44 0.68 -15.38 -2.00
C MET A 44 1.82 -14.46 -1.55
N ASN A 45 2.18 -14.47 -0.28
CA ASN A 45 3.24 -13.62 0.27
C ASN A 45 4.62 -13.99 -0.31
N ASP A 46 4.89 -15.28 -0.49
CA ASP A 46 6.12 -15.75 -1.13
C ASP A 46 6.21 -15.26 -2.58
N ALA A 47 5.11 -15.35 -3.34
CA ALA A 47 5.04 -14.82 -4.71
C ALA A 47 5.21 -13.28 -4.76
N ILE A 48 4.61 -12.55 -3.81
CA ILE A 48 4.81 -11.09 -3.69
C ILE A 48 6.28 -10.78 -3.41
N ALA A 49 6.94 -11.53 -2.53
CA ALA A 49 8.35 -11.34 -2.21
C ALA A 49 9.24 -11.55 -3.43
N GLU A 50 9.04 -12.64 -4.18
CA GLU A 50 9.79 -12.93 -5.41
C GLU A 50 9.62 -11.82 -6.47
N ILE A 51 8.38 -11.39 -6.70
CA ILE A 51 8.08 -10.31 -7.64
C ILE A 51 8.74 -9.01 -7.17
N THR A 52 8.65 -8.71 -5.87
CA THR A 52 9.23 -7.50 -5.30
C THR A 52 10.74 -7.49 -5.47
N GLU A 53 11.43 -8.59 -5.19
CA GLU A 53 12.89 -8.70 -5.35
C GLU A 53 13.32 -8.53 -6.82
N LYS A 54 12.59 -9.17 -7.74
CA LYS A 54 12.84 -9.07 -9.18
C LYS A 54 12.75 -7.64 -9.70
N TYR A 55 11.77 -6.87 -9.24
CA TYR A 55 11.62 -5.48 -9.66
C TYR A 55 12.46 -4.51 -8.83
N ALA A 56 12.71 -4.80 -7.55
CA ALA A 56 13.58 -3.99 -6.71
C ALA A 56 14.99 -3.87 -7.27
N SER A 57 15.56 -4.98 -7.77
CA SER A 57 16.88 -4.99 -8.43
C SER A 57 16.93 -4.13 -9.70
N GLN A 58 15.83 -4.02 -10.45
CA GLN A 58 15.74 -3.18 -11.65
C GLN A 58 15.48 -1.72 -11.31
N ILE A 59 14.69 -1.46 -10.27
CA ILE A 59 14.33 -0.10 -9.82
C ILE A 59 15.51 0.57 -9.11
N ALA A 60 16.32 -0.19 -8.35
CA ALA A 60 17.45 0.34 -7.61
C ALA A 60 18.42 1.18 -8.47
N PRO A 61 18.97 0.67 -9.60
CA PRO A 61 19.87 1.46 -10.44
C PRO A 61 19.18 2.67 -11.06
N LEU A 62 17.90 2.56 -11.45
CA LEU A 62 17.14 3.70 -11.97
C LEU A 62 17.02 4.83 -10.94
N LYS A 63 16.73 4.48 -9.67
CA LYS A 63 16.71 5.45 -8.57
C LYS A 63 18.08 6.10 -8.36
N THR A 64 19.15 5.31 -8.37
CA THR A 64 20.51 5.85 -8.26
C THR A 64 20.86 6.80 -9.42
N SER A 65 20.48 6.46 -10.66
CA SER A 65 20.67 7.34 -11.81
C SER A 65 19.87 8.63 -11.69
N ILE A 66 18.61 8.55 -11.25
CA ILE A 66 17.77 9.73 -10.99
C ILE A 66 18.44 10.63 -9.94
N GLU A 67 18.84 10.07 -8.80
CA GLU A 67 19.51 10.86 -7.74
C GLU A 67 20.80 11.51 -8.21
N THR A 68 21.61 10.81 -9.00
CA THR A 68 22.87 11.33 -9.55
C THR A 68 22.60 12.50 -10.50
N LEU A 69 21.63 12.34 -11.41
CA LEU A 69 21.24 13.39 -12.35
C LEU A 69 20.63 14.59 -11.60
N SER A 70 19.74 14.35 -10.64
CA SER A 70 19.14 15.42 -9.82
C SER A 70 20.19 16.22 -9.06
N LYS A 71 21.20 15.56 -8.46
CA LYS A 71 22.31 16.26 -7.79
C LYS A 71 23.17 17.06 -8.76
N GLY A 72 23.44 16.52 -9.96
CA GLY A 72 24.16 17.23 -11.01
C GLY A 72 23.43 18.49 -11.49
N ILE A 73 22.12 18.36 -11.74
CA ILE A 73 21.25 19.48 -12.11
C ILE A 73 21.22 20.51 -10.98
N GLN A 74 21.07 20.08 -9.73
CA GLN A 74 21.09 20.99 -8.58
C GLN A 74 22.41 21.77 -8.49
N GLY A 75 23.55 21.08 -8.56
CA GLY A 75 24.87 21.75 -8.51
C GLY A 75 25.07 22.74 -9.65
N TRP A 76 24.61 22.42 -10.86
CA TRP A 76 24.66 23.35 -11.99
C TRP A 76 23.71 24.55 -11.79
N CYS A 77 22.48 24.31 -11.32
CA CYS A 77 21.51 25.37 -11.03
C CYS A 77 21.97 26.29 -9.88
N GLU A 78 22.71 25.77 -8.90
CA GLU A 78 23.32 26.57 -7.83
C GLU A 78 24.50 27.41 -8.35
N ALA A 79 25.36 26.83 -9.19
CA ALA A 79 26.50 27.54 -9.78
C ALA A 79 26.08 28.64 -10.79
N ASN A 80 24.99 28.41 -11.54
CA ASN A 80 24.47 29.34 -12.55
C ASN A 80 23.25 30.13 -12.03
N ARG A 81 23.06 30.16 -10.70
CA ARG A 81 21.89 30.76 -10.08
C ARG A 81 21.71 32.23 -10.46
N ASP A 82 22.78 33.01 -10.47
CA ASP A 82 22.71 34.44 -10.79
C ASP A 82 22.29 34.69 -12.23
N GLU A 83 22.74 33.86 -13.18
CA GLU A 83 22.34 33.94 -14.58
C GLU A 83 20.88 33.50 -14.78
N LEU A 84 20.48 32.40 -14.12
CA LEU A 84 19.13 31.82 -14.22
C LEU A 84 18.04 32.65 -13.53
N THR A 85 18.39 33.34 -12.45
CA THR A 85 17.45 34.16 -11.66
C THR A 85 17.53 35.65 -12.00
N ASN A 86 18.31 36.03 -13.02
CA ASN A 86 18.56 37.42 -13.41
C ASN A 86 19.05 38.27 -12.21
N GLY A 87 20.02 37.73 -11.47
CA GLY A 87 20.58 38.28 -10.22
C GLY A 87 19.60 38.24 -9.04
N GLY A 88 18.77 37.20 -8.94
CA GLY A 88 17.80 37.01 -7.85
C GLY A 88 16.46 37.73 -8.02
N LYS A 89 16.17 38.28 -9.21
CA LYS A 89 14.88 38.92 -9.53
C LYS A 89 13.75 37.92 -9.75
N VAL A 90 14.07 36.69 -10.19
CA VAL A 90 13.08 35.64 -10.49
C VAL A 90 13.44 34.37 -9.72
N LYS A 91 12.47 33.72 -9.08
CA LYS A 91 12.69 32.51 -8.27
C LYS A 91 12.51 31.20 -9.05
N THR A 92 12.36 31.27 -10.36
CA THR A 92 12.09 30.11 -11.22
C THR A 92 12.88 30.24 -12.52
N ALA A 93 13.32 29.11 -13.05
CA ALA A 93 13.96 29.00 -14.35
C ALA A 93 13.28 27.88 -15.15
N ASN A 94 12.90 28.18 -16.39
CA ASN A 94 12.34 27.20 -17.31
C ASN A 94 13.47 26.70 -18.24
N LEU A 95 13.73 25.40 -18.24
CA LEU A 95 14.77 24.77 -19.05
C LEU A 95 14.18 23.96 -20.22
N VAL A 96 13.00 24.36 -20.73
CA VAL A 96 12.23 23.74 -21.82
C VAL A 96 11.64 22.38 -21.47
N THR A 97 12.43 21.46 -20.92
CA THR A 97 12.01 20.10 -20.51
C THR A 97 11.51 20.02 -19.07
N GLY A 98 11.62 21.10 -18.31
CA GLY A 98 11.19 21.18 -16.93
C GLY A 98 11.48 22.54 -16.32
N ASP A 99 10.84 22.80 -15.18
CA ASP A 99 11.04 23.99 -14.37
C ASP A 99 11.88 23.68 -13.12
N VAL A 100 12.75 24.62 -12.79
CA VAL A 100 13.51 24.63 -11.54
C VAL A 100 13.04 25.83 -10.74
N SER A 101 12.67 25.62 -9.48
CA SER A 101 12.25 26.67 -8.57
C SER A 101 13.14 26.71 -7.34
N TRP A 102 13.48 27.92 -6.92
CA TRP A 102 14.18 28.18 -5.67
C TRP A 102 13.15 28.71 -4.66
N ARG A 103 13.15 28.18 -3.43
CA ARG A 103 12.32 28.72 -2.33
C ARG A 103 13.00 29.94 -1.70
#